data_AF-A0A0M2STG5-F1
#
_entry.id   AF-A0A0M2STG5-F1
#
_cell.length_a   1.000
_cell.length_b   1.000
_cell.length_c   1.000
_cell.angle_alpha   90.00
_cell.angle_beta   90.00
_cell.angle_gamma   90.00
#
_symmetry.space_group_name_H-M   'P 1'
#
loop_
_entity.id
_entity.type
_entity.pdbx_description
1 polymer ?
#
loop_
_entity_poly.entity_id
_entity_poly.type
_entity_poly.pdbx_seq_one_letter_code
_entity_poly.pdbx_strand_id
1 'polypeptide(L)'
;MLKQEIQKYLEKEEDAASIQLFREEKEYAEKNGLLKEGVSVAERHPSERFKEAYIERGDKETENFLGEESAEFLSQPIRYFKENKNEFMYLETKWFDIVGVDAVSFEMDDVFGTYDVMLGLRFPKKYGNAINSYLESQINGEDAKFDLMFDANEGIWNLNFALNGLEGFSEELTIDEAYRLIYALLFNLADRMEQGE
;
A
#
# COMPACT_ATOMS: atom_id res chain seq x y z
N MET A 1 6.60 -11.17 10.24
CA MET A 1 7.01 -10.05 9.38
C MET A 1 6.47 -8.72 9.90
N LEU A 2 5.16 -8.44 9.78
CA LEU A 2 4.53 -7.20 10.26
C LEU A 2 4.89 -6.86 11.72
N LYS A 3 4.77 -7.82 12.66
CA LYS A 3 5.18 -7.60 14.06
C LYS A 3 6.63 -7.12 14.17
N GLN A 4 7.53 -7.75 13.43
CA GLN A 4 8.96 -7.44 13.45
C GLN A 4 9.23 -6.07 12.84
N GLU A 5 8.57 -5.71 11.74
CA GLU A 5 8.73 -4.39 11.12
C GLU A 5 8.18 -3.27 12.02
N ILE A 6 7.03 -3.48 12.66
CA ILE A 6 6.50 -2.53 13.65
C ILE A 6 7.45 -2.42 14.84
N GLN A 7 7.99 -3.52 15.37
CA GLN A 7 8.98 -3.47 16.46
C GLN A 7 10.24 -2.70 16.05
N LYS A 8 10.79 -2.96 14.86
CA LYS A 8 11.94 -2.21 14.33
C LYS A 8 11.64 -0.72 14.19
N TYR A 9 10.43 -0.36 13.75
CA TYR A 9 10.00 1.03 13.68
C TYR A 9 9.96 1.67 15.07
N LEU A 10 9.35 0.99 16.05
CA LEU A 10 9.26 1.47 17.43
C LEU A 10 10.64 1.64 18.08
N GLU A 11 11.58 0.73 17.83
CA GLU A 11 12.96 0.80 18.34
C GLU A 11 13.75 1.97 17.71
N LYS A 12 13.53 2.26 16.42
CA LYS A 12 14.15 3.41 15.75
C LYS A 12 13.63 4.75 16.28
N GLU A 13 12.36 4.80 16.67
CA GLU A 13 11.71 6.00 17.20
C GLU A 13 11.86 6.12 18.74
N GLU A 14 12.57 5.20 19.40
CA GLU A 14 12.69 5.16 20.88
C GLU A 14 13.41 6.39 21.46
N ASP A 15 14.26 7.05 20.67
CA ASP A 15 14.92 8.30 21.06
C ASP A 15 14.01 9.54 20.93
N ALA A 16 12.80 9.40 20.37
CA ALA A 16 11.83 10.48 20.24
C ALA A 16 11.01 10.67 21.52
N ALA A 17 10.71 11.93 21.86
CA ALA A 17 9.89 12.28 23.04
C ALA A 17 8.46 11.70 23.01
N SER A 18 7.96 11.35 21.82
CA SER A 18 6.68 10.67 21.59
C SER A 18 6.77 9.88 20.30
N ILE A 19 6.34 8.62 20.32
CA ILE A 19 6.29 7.80 19.11
C ILE A 19 5.04 8.21 18.31
N GLN A 20 5.22 8.50 17.02
CA GLN A 20 4.12 8.84 16.14
C GLN A 20 3.79 7.67 15.20
N LEU A 21 2.56 7.19 15.29
CA LEU A 21 2.03 6.09 14.48
C LEU A 21 0.77 6.53 13.75
N PHE A 22 0.49 5.94 12.60
CA PHE A 22 -0.85 6.03 12.02
C PHE A 22 -1.76 4.97 12.67
N ARG A 23 -3.06 5.10 12.42
CA ARG A 23 -4.09 4.29 13.06
C ARG A 23 -3.81 2.79 12.98
N GLU A 24 -3.49 2.28 11.79
CA GLU A 24 -3.25 0.85 11.56
C GLU A 24 -2.12 0.29 12.45
N GLU A 25 -0.96 0.93 12.47
CA GLU A 25 0.20 0.50 13.27
C GLU A 25 -0.04 0.69 14.76
N LYS A 26 -0.72 1.77 15.14
CA LYS A 26 -1.07 2.07 16.54
C LYS A 26 -1.99 0.99 17.10
N GLU A 27 -3.11 0.72 16.42
CA GLU A 27 -4.06 -0.30 16.84
C GLU A 27 -3.41 -1.68 16.91
N TYR A 28 -2.56 -2.02 15.92
CA TYR A 28 -1.81 -3.28 15.94
C TYR A 28 -0.84 -3.36 17.12
N ALA A 29 -0.07 -2.30 17.39
CA ALA A 29 0.90 -2.25 18.48
C ALA A 29 0.23 -2.36 19.86
N GLU A 30 -0.91 -1.69 20.04
CA GLU A 30 -1.74 -1.77 21.25
C GLU A 30 -2.30 -3.19 21.43
N LYS A 31 -2.94 -3.75 20.41
CA LYS A 31 -3.53 -5.10 20.41
C LYS A 31 -2.52 -6.19 20.75
N ASN A 32 -1.28 -6.05 20.26
CA ASN A 32 -0.22 -7.04 20.41
C ASN A 32 0.74 -6.75 21.59
N GLY A 33 0.47 -5.71 22.40
CA GLY A 33 1.29 -5.37 23.56
C GLY A 33 2.73 -5.00 23.20
N LEU A 34 2.95 -4.35 22.05
CA LEU A 34 4.28 -3.95 21.57
C LEU A 34 4.79 -2.64 22.18
N LEU A 35 3.89 -1.87 22.78
CA LEU A 35 4.22 -0.58 23.39
C LEU A 35 4.86 -0.77 24.76
N LYS A 36 6.01 -0.12 24.99
CA LYS A 36 6.69 -0.11 26.29
C LYS A 36 5.89 0.71 27.31
N GLU A 37 5.92 0.29 28.56
CA GLU A 37 5.25 0.99 29.65
C GLU A 37 5.82 2.41 29.82
N GLY A 38 4.93 3.41 29.86
CA GLY A 38 5.31 4.82 30.01
C GLY A 38 5.66 5.56 28.72
N VAL A 39 5.64 4.91 27.56
CA VAL A 39 5.82 5.59 26.26
C VAL A 39 4.50 6.24 25.81
N SER A 40 4.54 7.52 25.46
CA SER A 40 3.39 8.20 24.84
C SER A 40 3.37 7.95 23.34
N VAL A 41 2.23 7.47 22.83
CA VAL A 41 1.99 7.26 21.40
C VAL A 41 0.97 8.28 20.91
N ALA A 42 1.37 9.09 19.94
CA ALA A 42 0.48 10.04 19.28
C ALA A 42 0.05 9.48 17.92
N GLU A 43 -1.24 9.65 17.60
CA GLU A 43 -1.77 9.27 16.30
C GLU A 43 -1.53 10.39 15.28
N ARG A 44 -0.93 10.05 14.14
CA ARG A 44 -0.72 10.97 13.03
C ARG A 44 -2.00 11.13 12.22
N HIS A 45 -2.18 12.32 11.64
CA HIS A 45 -3.27 12.56 10.72
C HIS A 45 -3.07 11.74 9.44
N PRO A 46 -4.07 10.99 8.92
CA PRO A 46 -3.89 10.06 7.80
C PRO A 46 -3.22 10.64 6.56
N SER A 47 -3.52 11.89 6.20
CA SER A 47 -2.92 12.58 5.04
C SER A 47 -1.43 12.90 5.18
N GLU A 48 -0.80 12.54 6.29
CA GLU A 48 0.64 12.67 6.46
C GLU A 48 1.43 11.43 6.03
N ARG A 49 0.75 10.31 5.75
CA ARG A 49 1.39 9.01 5.52
C ARG A 49 2.39 9.10 4.38
N PHE A 50 2.01 9.72 3.27
CA PHE A 50 2.81 9.74 2.06
C PHE A 50 3.53 11.07 1.80
N LYS A 51 3.60 11.98 2.79
CA LYS A 51 4.26 13.29 2.63
C LYS A 51 5.75 13.22 2.31
N GLU A 52 6.42 12.13 2.72
CA GLU A 52 7.85 11.89 2.49
C GLU A 52 8.07 10.80 1.42
N ALA A 53 7.05 10.48 0.63
CA ALA A 53 7.17 9.48 -0.44
C ALA A 53 7.97 10.03 -1.62
N TYR A 54 8.73 9.17 -2.28
CA TYR A 54 9.22 9.42 -3.63
C TYR A 54 8.07 9.13 -4.60
N ILE A 55 7.76 10.08 -5.48
CA ILE A 55 6.64 10.00 -6.42
C ILE A 55 7.18 10.30 -7.81
N GLU A 56 6.99 9.36 -8.73
CA GLU A 56 7.45 9.46 -10.10
C GLU A 56 6.27 9.22 -11.05
N ARG A 57 6.18 10.03 -12.11
CA ARG A 57 5.31 9.76 -13.26
C ARG A 57 6.13 9.20 -14.39
N GLY A 58 5.60 8.18 -15.05
CA GLY A 58 6.20 7.53 -16.21
C GLY A 58 5.20 7.34 -17.34
N ASP A 59 5.72 7.18 -18.56
CA ASP A 59 4.92 6.87 -19.74
C ASP A 59 4.74 5.35 -19.86
N LYS A 60 3.49 4.89 -19.94
CA LYS A 60 3.13 3.45 -19.95
C LYS A 60 3.66 2.69 -21.15
N GLU A 61 3.76 3.33 -22.31
CA GLU A 61 4.17 2.65 -23.54
C GLU A 61 5.69 2.55 -23.66
N THR A 62 6.39 3.59 -23.19
CA THR A 62 7.82 3.74 -23.39
C THR A 62 8.65 3.53 -22.14
N GLU A 63 8.00 3.40 -20.98
CA GLU A 63 8.61 3.35 -19.63
C GLU A 63 9.55 4.55 -19.35
N ASN A 64 9.35 5.65 -20.08
CA ASN A 64 10.16 6.85 -19.92
C ASN A 64 9.71 7.66 -18.71
N PHE A 65 10.68 8.16 -17.96
CA PHE A 65 10.48 9.13 -16.88
C PHE A 65 9.83 10.42 -17.42
N LEU A 66 8.69 10.80 -16.86
CA LEU A 66 7.98 12.05 -17.17
C LEU A 66 8.26 13.15 -16.15
N GLY A 67 8.49 12.79 -14.89
CA GLY A 67 8.81 13.74 -13.83
C GLY A 67 8.72 13.17 -12.42
N GLU A 68 9.41 13.82 -11.49
CA GLU A 68 9.26 13.59 -10.05
C GLU A 68 8.23 14.59 -9.52
N GLU A 69 7.28 14.10 -8.72
CA GLU A 69 6.20 14.89 -8.15
C GLU A 69 6.39 15.07 -6.64
N SER A 70 5.84 16.17 -6.13
CA SER A 70 5.79 16.45 -4.70
C SER A 70 4.53 15.86 -4.05
N ALA A 71 4.48 15.80 -2.72
CA ALA A 71 3.31 15.31 -1.98
C ALA A 71 2.03 16.09 -2.30
N GLU A 72 2.13 17.34 -2.75
CA GLU A 72 1.01 18.14 -3.25
C GLU A 72 0.27 17.46 -4.40
N PHE A 73 0.96 16.68 -5.23
CA PHE A 73 0.36 15.92 -6.33
C PHE A 73 -0.66 14.89 -5.82
N LEU A 74 -0.44 14.33 -4.63
CA LEU A 74 -1.36 13.36 -4.02
C LEU A 74 -2.74 13.95 -3.67
N SER A 75 -2.87 15.28 -3.67
CA SER A 75 -4.16 15.97 -3.48
C SER A 75 -5.04 15.98 -4.73
N GLN A 76 -4.52 15.59 -5.89
CA GLN A 76 -5.31 15.47 -7.10
C GLN A 76 -6.28 14.29 -7.01
N PRO A 77 -7.46 14.36 -7.65
CA PRO A 77 -8.36 13.23 -7.73
C PRO A 77 -7.78 12.13 -8.62
N ILE A 78 -8.07 10.86 -8.33
CA ILE A 78 -7.57 9.73 -9.13
C ILE A 78 -8.02 9.79 -10.59
N ARG A 79 -9.14 10.47 -10.90
CA ARG A 79 -9.56 10.75 -12.28
C ARG A 79 -8.52 11.48 -13.13
N TYR A 80 -7.48 12.07 -12.53
CA TYR A 80 -6.31 12.55 -13.26
C TYR A 80 -5.76 11.50 -14.24
N PHE A 81 -5.63 10.23 -13.84
CA PHE A 81 -5.11 9.17 -14.70
C PHE A 81 -6.09 8.76 -15.81
N LYS A 82 -7.37 9.08 -15.66
CA LYS A 82 -8.37 8.91 -16.72
C LYS A 82 -8.26 9.97 -17.81
N GLU A 83 -7.79 11.16 -17.46
CA GLU A 83 -7.50 12.26 -18.38
C GLU A 83 -6.09 12.12 -19.01
N ASN A 84 -5.16 11.49 -18.28
CA ASN A 84 -3.76 11.28 -18.69
C ASN A 84 -3.44 9.79 -18.77
N LYS A 85 -4.17 9.06 -19.61
CA LYS A 85 -4.16 7.59 -19.66
C LYS A 85 -2.83 6.95 -20.03
N ASN A 86 -1.97 7.69 -20.73
CA ASN A 86 -0.63 7.20 -21.09
C ASN A 86 0.35 7.29 -19.92
N GLU A 87 -0.05 7.82 -18.76
CA GLU A 87 0.78 7.97 -17.59
C GLU A 87 0.48 6.90 -16.54
N PHE A 88 1.53 6.42 -15.87
CA PHE A 88 1.45 5.72 -14.61
C PHE A 88 2.19 6.50 -13.53
N MET A 89 1.88 6.23 -12.27
CA MET A 89 2.59 6.79 -11.12
C MET A 89 3.23 5.68 -10.31
N TYR A 90 4.52 5.83 -10.04
CA TYR A 90 5.29 5.00 -9.12
C TYR A 90 5.44 5.74 -7.80
N LEU A 91 5.12 5.07 -6.69
CA LEU A 91 5.26 5.64 -5.35
C LEU A 91 6.04 4.68 -4.45
N GLU A 92 7.12 5.19 -3.87
CA GLU A 92 7.96 4.51 -2.88
C GLU A 92 7.91 5.25 -1.55
N THR A 93 7.77 4.51 -0.45
CA THR A 93 7.74 5.10 0.89
C THR A 93 8.13 4.10 1.96
N LYS A 94 8.76 4.57 3.03
CA LYS A 94 9.12 3.76 4.21
C LYS A 94 7.94 3.03 4.85
N TRP A 95 6.71 3.48 4.62
CA TRP A 95 5.52 2.81 5.16
C TRP A 95 5.26 1.47 4.46
N PHE A 96 5.60 1.34 3.17
CA PHE A 96 5.42 0.08 2.46
C PHE A 96 6.32 -1.04 2.98
N ASP A 97 7.48 -0.69 3.54
CA ASP A 97 8.35 -1.66 4.21
C ASP A 97 7.63 -2.42 5.34
N ILE A 98 6.75 -1.74 6.09
CA ILE A 98 5.98 -2.34 7.19
C ILE A 98 5.09 -3.48 6.70
N VAL A 99 4.53 -3.34 5.50
CA VAL A 99 3.61 -4.30 4.88
C VAL A 99 4.27 -5.21 3.86
N GLY A 100 5.60 -5.14 3.74
CA GLY A 100 6.40 -6.01 2.87
C GLY A 100 6.27 -5.68 1.38
N VAL A 101 6.14 -4.39 1.04
CA VAL A 101 6.12 -3.86 -0.33
C VAL A 101 7.25 -2.85 -0.50
N ASP A 102 7.90 -2.82 -1.67
CA ASP A 102 8.92 -1.82 -1.98
C ASP A 102 8.26 -0.53 -2.50
N ALA A 103 7.43 -0.68 -3.52
CA ALA A 103 6.71 0.43 -4.14
C ALA A 103 5.40 -0.04 -4.76
N VAL A 104 4.58 0.92 -5.14
CA VAL A 104 3.29 0.70 -5.80
C VAL A 104 3.24 1.54 -7.06
N SER A 105 3.02 0.87 -8.19
CA SER A 105 2.65 1.50 -9.46
C SER A 105 1.14 1.59 -9.57
N PHE A 106 0.64 2.73 -10.03
CA PHE A 106 -0.77 3.05 -10.15
C PHE A 106 -1.07 3.67 -11.51
N GLU A 107 -2.07 3.16 -12.22
CA GLU A 107 -2.46 3.67 -13.54
C GLU A 107 -3.95 3.47 -13.83
N MET A 108 -4.42 4.09 -14.91
CA MET A 108 -5.70 3.76 -15.52
C MET A 108 -5.46 2.72 -16.62
N ASP A 109 -6.06 1.55 -16.50
CA ASP A 109 -6.04 0.52 -17.54
C ASP A 109 -6.89 0.96 -18.75
N ASP A 110 -6.32 0.78 -19.95
CA ASP A 110 -6.92 1.24 -21.20
C ASP A 110 -7.97 0.29 -21.75
N VAL A 111 -7.94 -0.99 -21.33
CA VAL A 111 -8.77 -2.06 -21.89
C VAL A 111 -10.08 -2.20 -21.13
N PHE A 112 -10.01 -2.19 -19.80
CA PHE A 112 -11.11 -2.39 -18.87
C PHE A 112 -11.57 -1.09 -18.22
N GLY A 113 -10.76 -0.03 -18.28
CA GLY A 113 -11.11 1.25 -17.68
C GLY A 113 -11.12 1.22 -16.15
N THR A 114 -10.27 0.37 -15.56
CA THR A 114 -10.07 0.25 -14.11
C THR A 114 -8.82 1.00 -13.66
N TYR A 115 -8.77 1.39 -12.40
CA TYR A 115 -7.56 1.90 -11.77
C TYR A 115 -6.75 0.71 -11.26
N ASP A 116 -5.67 0.40 -11.96
CA ASP A 116 -4.86 -0.78 -11.69
C ASP A 116 -3.71 -0.43 -10.75
N VAL A 117 -3.52 -1.30 -9.77
CA VAL A 117 -2.47 -1.23 -8.74
C VAL A 117 -1.54 -2.41 -8.97
N MET A 118 -0.24 -2.15 -9.15
CA MET A 118 0.78 -3.17 -9.39
C MET A 118 1.89 -3.05 -8.36
N LEU A 119 2.25 -4.17 -7.73
CA LEU A 119 3.26 -4.21 -6.67
C LEU A 119 3.87 -5.60 -6.46
N GLY A 120 5.01 -5.63 -5.78
CA GLY A 120 5.66 -6.86 -5.30
C GLY A 120 5.47 -7.07 -3.80
N LEU A 121 4.96 -8.24 -3.39
CA LEU A 121 4.79 -8.62 -1.99
C LEU A 121 5.89 -9.58 -1.52
N ARG A 122 6.56 -9.22 -0.42
CA ARG A 122 7.61 -10.03 0.22
C ARG A 122 7.05 -11.06 1.21
N PHE A 123 6.23 -11.99 0.72
CA PHE A 123 5.79 -13.15 1.53
C PHE A 123 6.42 -14.47 1.05
N PRO A 124 6.77 -15.38 1.96
CA PRO A 124 7.17 -16.74 1.59
C PRO A 124 6.13 -17.44 0.72
N LYS A 125 6.57 -18.23 -0.27
CA LYS A 125 5.70 -18.97 -1.21
C LYS A 125 4.61 -19.82 -0.54
N LYS A 126 4.83 -20.31 0.69
CA LYS A 126 3.85 -21.10 1.45
C LYS A 126 2.52 -20.36 1.68
N TYR A 127 2.51 -19.03 1.66
CA TYR A 127 1.32 -18.22 1.92
C TYR A 127 0.41 -18.02 0.70
N GLY A 128 0.77 -18.50 -0.49
CA GLY A 128 0.03 -18.22 -1.72
C GLY A 128 -1.48 -18.44 -1.63
N ASN A 129 -1.91 -19.59 -1.10
CA ASN A 129 -3.34 -19.88 -0.92
C ASN A 129 -4.03 -18.91 0.04
N ALA A 130 -3.36 -18.53 1.13
CA ALA A 130 -3.92 -17.63 2.13
C ALA A 130 -4.01 -16.19 1.60
N ILE A 131 -3.00 -15.73 0.84
CA ILE A 131 -3.02 -14.44 0.15
C ILE A 131 -4.17 -14.41 -0.86
N ASN A 132 -4.28 -15.43 -1.72
CA ASN A 132 -5.33 -15.52 -2.72
C ASN A 132 -6.73 -15.47 -2.09
N SER A 133 -7.00 -16.30 -1.06
CA SER A 133 -8.29 -16.29 -0.37
C SER A 133 -8.59 -14.98 0.38
N TYR A 134 -7.56 -14.26 0.83
CA TYR A 134 -7.75 -12.93 1.40
C TYR A 134 -8.20 -11.95 0.31
N LEU A 135 -7.47 -11.87 -0.80
CA LEU A 135 -7.78 -10.97 -1.92
C LEU A 135 -9.17 -11.24 -2.51
N GLU A 136 -9.55 -12.51 -2.71
CA GLU A 136 -10.90 -12.92 -3.15
C GLU A 136 -12.01 -12.42 -2.21
N SER A 137 -11.73 -12.29 -0.91
CA SER A 137 -12.71 -11.80 0.06
C SER A 137 -12.78 -10.27 0.15
N GLN A 138 -11.77 -9.55 -0.35
CA GLN A 138 -11.67 -8.08 -0.21
C GLN A 138 -11.96 -7.36 -1.51
N ILE A 139 -11.54 -7.92 -2.64
CA ILE A 139 -11.71 -7.34 -3.97
C ILE A 139 -13.01 -7.91 -4.56
N ASN A 140 -14.09 -7.13 -4.45
CA ASN A 140 -15.45 -7.55 -4.80
C ASN A 140 -16.08 -6.57 -5.79
N GLY A 141 -16.89 -7.06 -6.74
CA GLY A 141 -17.57 -6.23 -7.74
C GLY A 141 -17.44 -6.76 -9.17
N GLU A 142 -18.14 -6.13 -10.11
CA GLU A 142 -18.14 -6.54 -11.53
C GLU A 142 -16.76 -6.32 -12.19
N ASP A 143 -16.08 -5.24 -11.81
CA ASP A 143 -14.74 -4.87 -12.28
C ASP A 143 -13.62 -5.32 -11.33
N ALA A 144 -13.96 -6.10 -10.30
CA ALA A 144 -13.03 -6.52 -9.26
C ALA A 144 -12.20 -7.70 -9.75
N LYS A 145 -11.01 -7.38 -10.26
CA LYS A 145 -10.04 -8.37 -10.75
C LYS A 145 -8.71 -8.20 -10.04
N PHE A 146 -8.05 -9.32 -9.82
CA PHE A 146 -6.65 -9.34 -9.42
C PHE A 146 -5.93 -10.51 -10.08
N ASP A 147 -4.63 -10.38 -10.24
CA ASP A 147 -3.70 -11.43 -10.63
C ASP A 147 -2.61 -11.55 -9.57
N LEU A 148 -2.25 -12.79 -9.22
CA LEU A 148 -1.25 -13.08 -8.20
C LEU A 148 -0.30 -14.15 -8.72
N MET A 149 0.95 -13.78 -8.96
CA MET A 149 1.97 -14.68 -9.51
C MET A 149 3.23 -14.67 -8.66
N PHE A 150 3.73 -15.85 -8.28
CA PHE A 150 5.01 -15.94 -7.56
C PHE A 150 6.19 -15.92 -8.53
N ASP A 151 7.06 -14.93 -8.41
CA ASP A 151 8.36 -14.91 -9.09
C ASP A 151 9.39 -15.69 -8.27
N ALA A 152 9.82 -16.83 -8.81
CA ALA A 152 10.79 -17.69 -8.12
C ALA A 152 12.25 -17.17 -8.20
N ASN A 153 12.55 -16.27 -9.14
CA ASN A 153 13.88 -15.68 -9.27
C ASN A 153 14.06 -14.56 -8.23
N GLU A 154 13.02 -13.77 -8.02
CA GLU A 154 13.04 -12.64 -7.06
C GLU A 154 12.54 -13.04 -5.66
N GLY A 155 11.79 -14.15 -5.55
CA GLY A 155 11.26 -14.63 -4.29
C GLY A 155 10.10 -13.81 -3.75
N ILE A 156 9.38 -13.10 -4.63
CA ILE A 156 8.26 -12.21 -4.31
C ILE A 156 6.98 -12.66 -5.03
N TRP A 157 5.83 -12.15 -4.57
CA TRP A 157 4.58 -12.27 -5.30
C TRP A 157 4.29 -10.98 -6.05
N ASN A 158 4.17 -11.06 -7.37
CA ASN A 158 3.65 -9.99 -8.20
C ASN A 158 2.12 -9.97 -8.04
N LEU A 159 1.61 -8.86 -7.53
CA LEU A 159 0.18 -8.63 -7.33
C LEU A 159 -0.25 -7.45 -8.17
N ASN A 160 -1.21 -7.71 -9.06
CA ASN A 160 -1.93 -6.68 -9.79
C ASN A 160 -3.40 -6.73 -9.38
N PHE A 161 -4.02 -5.59 -9.07
CA PHE A 161 -5.46 -5.56 -8.77
C PHE A 161 -6.12 -4.25 -9.15
N ALA A 162 -7.40 -4.33 -9.50
CA ALA A 162 -8.23 -3.16 -9.73
C ALA A 162 -8.67 -2.54 -8.39
N LEU A 163 -8.25 -1.30 -8.13
CA LEU A 163 -8.68 -0.51 -6.97
C LEU A 163 -10.21 -0.38 -6.92
N ASN A 164 -10.87 -0.41 -8.07
CA ASN A 164 -12.33 -0.37 -8.23
C ASN A 164 -13.07 -1.41 -7.37
N GLY A 165 -12.44 -2.56 -7.12
CA GLY A 165 -13.03 -3.64 -6.33
C GLY A 165 -12.90 -3.47 -4.82
N LEU A 166 -12.23 -2.42 -4.32
CA LEU A 166 -12.07 -2.18 -2.89
C LEU A 166 -13.25 -1.41 -2.32
N GLU A 167 -13.65 -1.77 -1.10
CA GLU A 167 -14.60 -0.99 -0.33
C GLU A 167 -14.07 0.44 -0.10
N GLY A 168 -14.94 1.43 -0.33
CA GLY A 168 -14.59 2.85 -0.22
C GLY A 168 -14.06 3.48 -1.52
N PHE A 169 -13.90 2.71 -2.60
CA PHE A 169 -13.54 3.25 -3.91
C PHE A 169 -14.55 4.30 -4.43
N SER A 170 -14.01 5.38 -4.99
CA SER A 170 -14.75 6.40 -5.76
C SER A 170 -13.78 7.12 -6.70
N GLU A 171 -14.21 7.50 -7.91
CA GLU A 171 -13.39 8.34 -8.81
C GLU A 171 -13.08 9.74 -8.23
N GLU A 172 -13.83 10.16 -7.21
CA GLU A 172 -13.61 11.45 -6.53
C GLU A 172 -12.57 11.37 -5.40
N LEU A 173 -12.04 10.16 -5.10
CA LEU A 173 -10.93 10.03 -4.15
C LEU A 173 -9.73 10.83 -4.66
N THR A 174 -9.04 11.48 -3.74
CA THR A 174 -7.68 11.94 -3.98
C THR A 174 -6.73 10.74 -4.13
N ILE A 175 -5.60 10.96 -4.79
CA ILE A 175 -4.54 9.95 -4.91
C ILE A 175 -4.06 9.50 -3.52
N ASP A 176 -3.91 10.44 -2.56
CA ASP A 176 -3.59 10.11 -1.16
C ASP A 176 -4.61 9.14 -0.54
N GLU A 177 -5.91 9.39 -0.75
CA GLU A 177 -6.98 8.52 -0.24
C GLU A 177 -6.95 7.13 -0.88
N ALA A 178 -6.73 7.06 -2.19
CA ALA A 178 -6.57 5.80 -2.89
C ALA A 178 -5.37 4.99 -2.35
N TYR A 179 -4.22 5.63 -2.16
CA TYR A 179 -3.05 5.00 -1.57
C TYR A 179 -3.27 4.57 -0.11
N ARG A 180 -4.11 5.29 0.65
CA ARG A 180 -4.53 4.84 1.99
C ARG A 180 -5.41 3.60 1.95
N LEU A 181 -6.30 3.45 0.96
CA LEU A 181 -7.06 2.21 0.75
C LEU A 181 -6.15 1.04 0.40
N ILE A 182 -5.19 1.26 -0.51
CA ILE A 182 -4.18 0.26 -0.89
C ILE A 182 -3.37 -0.15 0.35
N TYR A 183 -2.88 0.81 1.13
CA TYR A 183 -2.13 0.54 2.34
C TYR A 183 -2.92 -0.27 3.36
N ALA A 184 -4.19 0.10 3.60
CA ALA A 184 -5.05 -0.62 4.54
C ALA A 184 -5.29 -2.07 4.12
N LEU A 185 -5.50 -2.33 2.81
CA LEU A 185 -5.58 -3.69 2.26
C LEU A 185 -4.31 -4.49 2.56
N LEU A 186 -3.14 -3.91 2.25
CA LEU A 186 -1.84 -4.56 2.45
C LEU A 186 -1.52 -4.82 3.93
N PHE A 187 -1.85 -3.87 4.79
CA PHE A 187 -1.64 -3.99 6.23
C PHE A 187 -2.48 -5.13 6.81
N ASN A 188 -3.76 -5.19 6.44
CA ASN A 188 -4.66 -6.26 6.87
C ASN A 188 -4.26 -7.63 6.29
N LEU A 189 -3.76 -7.67 5.05
CA LEU A 189 -3.15 -8.88 4.49
C LEU A 189 -1.98 -9.35 5.37
N ALA A 190 -1.07 -8.44 5.71
CA ALA A 190 0.12 -8.75 6.51
C ALA A 190 -0.25 -9.22 7.92
N ASP A 191 -1.21 -8.57 8.59
CA ASP A 191 -1.73 -9.01 9.89
C ASP A 191 -2.33 -10.42 9.80
N ARG A 192 -3.13 -10.68 8.76
CA ARG A 192 -3.77 -11.99 8.57
C ARG A 192 -2.77 -13.11 8.31
N MET A 193 -1.68 -12.85 7.58
CA MET A 193 -0.64 -13.85 7.33
C MET A 193 0.13 -14.21 8.60
N GLU A 194 0.19 -13.32 9.59
CA GLU A 194 0.79 -13.60 10.89
C GLU A 194 -0.17 -14.32 11.86
N GLN A 195 -1.46 -13.99 11.85
CA GLN A 195 -2.46 -14.65 12.70
C GLN A 195 -2.80 -16.09 12.23
N GLY A 196 -2.44 -16.44 10.99
CA GLY A 196 -2.62 -17.77 10.42
C GLY A 196 -1.46 -18.74 10.64
N GLU A 197 -0.42 -18.36 11.39
CA GLU A 197 0.67 -19.26 11.84
C GLU A 197 0.35 -19.98 13.17
#